data_AF-A0A067PQB6-F1
#
_entry.id   AF-A0A067PQB6-F1
#
_cell.length_a   1.000
_cell.length_b   1.000
_cell.length_c   1.000
_cell.angle_alpha   90.00
_cell.angle_beta   90.00
_cell.angle_gamma   90.00
#
_symmetry.space_group_name_H-M   'P 1'
#
loop_
_entity.id
_entity.type
_entity.pdbx_description
1 polymer ?
#
loop_
_entity_poly.entity_id
_entity_poly.type
_entity_poly.pdbx_seq_one_letter_code
_entity_poly.pdbx_strand_id
1 'polypeptide(L)'
;LYKQCHKALVHTAAPTNILQCYKELTQEDLKVKTGVVDDPSQHSTQQNTLLWFWTMNLAQNANDQEMNDYLDDFYCVHWLCAQAMRTCWAEEVTILLHEMGWVVAFFRKRTQDWESLASAVDISARPGHRAYAKWQAQMWSMFADRAGSQFKDT
;
A
#
# COMPACT_ATOMS: atom_id res chain seq x y z
N LEU A 1 23.26 9.03 5.19
CA LEU A 1 23.08 10.09 6.19
C LEU A 1 23.49 9.64 7.59
N TYR A 2 22.69 8.87 8.35
CA TYR A 2 23.04 8.50 9.74
C TYR A 2 24.44 7.90 9.90
N LYS A 3 24.77 6.85 9.14
CA LYS A 3 26.11 6.19 9.19
C LYS A 3 27.26 7.15 8.87
N GLN A 4 27.04 8.17 8.04
CA GLN A 4 28.06 9.17 7.71
C GLN A 4 28.24 10.16 8.88
N CYS A 5 27.14 10.60 9.49
CA CYS A 5 27.19 11.46 10.68
C CYS A 5 27.82 10.74 11.88
N HIS A 6 27.50 9.46 12.09
CA HIS A 6 28.14 8.65 13.14
C HIS A 6 29.65 8.52 12.93
N LYS A 7 30.10 8.28 11.69
CA LYS A 7 31.54 8.29 11.36
C LYS A 7 32.21 9.63 11.65
N ALA A 8 31.52 10.74 11.36
CA ALA A 8 32.02 12.07 11.68
C ALA A 8 32.12 12.28 13.19
N LEU A 9 31.11 11.87 13.98
CA LEU A 9 31.13 11.96 15.45
C LEU A 9 32.31 11.22 16.07
N VAL A 10 32.59 10.01 15.58
CA VAL A 10 33.76 9.21 15.99
C VAL A 10 35.05 9.92 15.60
N HIS A 11 35.13 10.48 14.40
CA HIS A 11 36.31 11.21 13.93
C HIS A 11 36.56 12.52 14.71
N THR A 12 35.50 13.21 15.15
CA THR A 12 35.60 14.44 15.95
C THR A 12 35.81 14.20 17.44
N ALA A 13 36.00 12.94 17.86
CA ALA A 13 36.17 12.54 19.26
C ALA A 13 35.07 13.13 20.18
N ALA A 14 33.81 12.98 19.75
CA ALA A 14 32.66 13.41 20.56
C ALA A 14 32.70 12.77 21.96
N PRO A 15 32.18 13.46 23.00
CA PRO A 15 32.21 12.95 24.36
C PRO A 15 31.45 11.63 24.48
N THR A 16 31.91 10.76 25.39
CA THR A 16 31.46 9.37 25.51
C THR A 16 29.96 9.22 25.76
N ASN A 17 29.34 10.21 26.41
CA ASN A 17 27.89 10.26 26.61
C ASN A 17 27.12 10.31 25.28
N ILE A 18 27.61 11.10 24.30
CA ILE A 18 27.00 11.22 22.96
C ILE A 18 27.21 9.93 22.17
N LEU A 19 28.40 9.33 22.25
CA LEU A 19 28.67 8.05 21.59
C LEU A 19 27.87 6.87 22.19
N GLN A 20 27.44 6.97 23.46
CA GLN A 20 26.56 5.98 24.08
C GLN A 20 25.11 6.10 23.61
N CYS A 21 24.57 7.30 23.35
CA CYS A 21 23.22 7.43 22.78
C CYS A 21 23.20 7.15 21.28
N TYR A 22 24.18 7.62 20.52
CA TYR A 22 24.25 7.39 19.08
C TYR A 22 25.13 6.18 18.77
N LYS A 23 24.59 4.97 18.95
CA LYS A 23 25.30 3.72 18.68
C LYS A 23 25.48 3.47 17.18
N GLU A 24 26.44 2.61 16.83
CA GLU A 24 26.63 2.18 15.45
C GLU A 24 25.39 1.41 14.95
N LEU A 25 24.85 1.83 13.81
CA LEU A 25 23.70 1.19 13.19
C LEU A 25 24.15 -0.03 12.36
N THR A 26 23.94 -1.23 12.90
CA THR A 26 24.26 -2.48 12.21
C THR A 26 23.10 -2.91 11.30
N GLN A 27 23.34 -3.90 10.43
CA GLN A 27 22.27 -4.45 9.58
C GLN A 27 21.28 -5.30 10.39
N GLU A 28 21.68 -5.82 11.54
CA GLU A 28 20.81 -6.58 12.44
C GLU A 28 19.79 -5.68 13.12
N ASP A 29 20.18 -4.44 13.44
CA ASP A 29 19.28 -3.39 13.96
C ASP A 29 18.25 -2.92 12.92
N LEU A 30 18.34 -3.35 11.66
CA LEU A 30 17.34 -3.04 10.63
C LEU A 30 16.35 -4.19 10.42
N LYS A 31 16.57 -5.34 11.06
CA LYS A 31 15.65 -6.47 10.99
C LYS A 31 14.51 -6.23 11.96
N VAL A 32 13.40 -5.74 11.44
CA VAL A 32 12.14 -5.60 12.20
C VAL A 32 11.63 -6.99 12.56
N LYS A 33 11.48 -7.27 13.86
CA LYS A 33 10.77 -8.45 14.35
C LYS A 33 9.28 -8.13 14.34
N THR A 34 8.56 -8.58 13.33
CA THR A 34 7.12 -8.31 13.17
C THR A 34 6.21 -9.04 14.17
N GLY A 35 6.71 -10.07 14.87
CA GLY A 35 5.94 -10.85 15.86
C GLY A 35 5.54 -10.10 17.15
N VAL A 36 5.77 -8.78 17.22
CA VAL A 36 5.42 -7.91 18.36
C VAL A 36 3.95 -7.51 18.35
N VAL A 37 3.31 -7.53 17.18
CA VAL A 37 1.94 -7.00 16.98
C VAL A 37 0.86 -8.05 17.31
N ASP A 38 1.23 -9.32 17.50
CA ASP A 38 0.27 -10.43 17.53
C ASP A 38 -0.35 -10.74 18.90
N ASP A 39 0.18 -10.22 20.02
CA ASP A 39 -0.34 -10.53 21.38
C ASP A 39 -0.48 -9.27 22.27
N PRO A 40 -1.71 -8.76 22.47
CA PRO A 40 -1.98 -7.61 23.34
C PRO A 40 -1.80 -7.92 24.84
N SER A 41 -1.62 -9.18 25.24
CA SER A 41 -1.44 -9.54 26.65
C SER A 41 0.01 -9.45 27.16
N GLN A 42 0.99 -9.20 26.26
CA GLN A 42 2.42 -9.21 26.56
C GLN A 42 3.07 -7.81 26.57
N HIS A 43 2.36 -6.81 27.10
CA HIS A 43 2.84 -5.41 27.18
C HIS A 43 4.26 -5.26 27.77
N SER A 44 4.68 -6.10 28.73
CA SER A 44 6.02 -6.02 29.33
C SER A 44 7.15 -6.47 28.39
N THR A 45 6.88 -7.39 27.46
CA THR A 45 7.88 -7.91 26.51
C THR A 45 8.09 -6.95 25.33
N GLN A 46 7.10 -6.10 25.03
CA GLN A 46 7.11 -5.15 23.92
C GLN A 46 8.19 -4.06 24.07
N GLN A 47 8.52 -3.64 25.31
CA GLN A 47 9.56 -2.63 25.57
C GLN A 47 10.95 -3.03 25.05
N ASN A 48 11.26 -4.33 25.02
CA ASN A 48 12.56 -4.88 24.58
C ASN A 48 12.64 -5.18 23.07
N THR A 49 11.55 -4.98 22.31
CA THR A 49 11.52 -5.40 20.90
C THR A 49 11.63 -4.23 19.91
N LEU A 50 11.47 -3.00 20.39
CA LEU A 50 11.71 -1.81 19.58
C LEU A 50 13.21 -1.60 19.36
N LEU A 51 13.53 -1.08 18.18
CA LEU A 51 14.91 -0.76 17.84
C LEU A 51 15.40 0.38 18.73
N TRP A 52 16.62 0.25 19.24
CA TRP A 52 17.19 1.15 20.24
C TRP A 52 17.17 2.63 19.82
N PHE A 53 17.17 2.93 18.53
CA PHE A 53 17.15 4.31 18.02
C PHE A 53 15.77 4.99 18.17
N TRP A 54 14.68 4.24 18.34
CA TRP A 54 13.36 4.81 18.67
C TRP A 54 13.25 5.22 20.14
N THR A 55 14.03 4.60 21.02
CA THR A 55 14.04 4.88 22.46
C THR A 55 15.25 5.69 22.92
N MET A 56 16.23 5.98 22.04
CA MET A 56 17.52 6.58 22.43
C MET A 56 17.41 7.94 23.14
N ASN A 57 16.44 8.78 22.76
CA ASN A 57 16.27 10.10 23.36
C ASN A 57 15.50 10.03 24.70
N LEU A 58 14.59 9.07 24.82
CA LEU A 58 13.79 8.84 26.02
C LEU A 58 14.61 8.12 27.09
N ALA A 59 15.43 7.15 26.71
CA ALA A 59 16.29 6.41 27.62
C ALA A 59 17.34 7.28 28.35
N GLN A 60 17.63 8.49 27.85
CA GLN A 60 18.56 9.43 28.49
C GLN A 60 17.88 10.57 29.24
N ASN A 61 16.67 10.96 28.82
CA ASN A 61 16.06 12.22 29.24
C ASN A 61 14.68 12.05 29.89
N ALA A 62 14.10 10.85 29.83
CA ALA A 62 12.77 10.57 30.34
C ALA A 62 12.85 9.63 31.56
N ASN A 63 11.92 9.80 32.50
CA ASN A 63 11.73 8.83 33.58
C ASN A 63 10.94 7.60 33.08
N ASP A 64 10.88 6.54 33.89
CA ASP A 64 10.22 5.28 33.51
C ASP A 64 8.75 5.46 33.13
N GLN A 65 8.05 6.44 33.75
CA GLN A 65 6.66 6.75 33.45
C GLN A 65 6.52 7.41 32.08
N GLU A 66 7.30 8.44 31.80
CA GLU A 66 7.32 9.15 30.52
C GLU A 66 7.72 8.23 29.36
N MET A 67 8.64 7.30 29.61
CA MET A 67 9.00 6.26 28.63
C MET A 67 7.81 5.33 28.36
N ASN A 68 7.08 4.92 29.39
CA ASN A 68 5.93 4.03 29.23
C ASN A 68 4.78 4.72 28.48
N ASP A 69 4.49 5.98 28.82
CA ASP A 69 3.45 6.78 28.15
C ASP A 69 3.77 6.96 26.66
N TYR A 70 5.02 7.28 26.32
CA TYR A 70 5.45 7.36 24.92
C TYR A 70 5.28 6.04 24.17
N LEU A 71 5.65 4.94 24.81
CA LEU A 71 5.54 3.61 24.19
C LEU A 71 4.07 3.24 23.97
N ASP A 72 3.19 3.55 24.92
CA ASP A 72 1.75 3.34 24.78
C ASP A 72 1.17 4.14 23.59
N ASP A 73 1.54 5.42 23.48
CA ASP A 73 1.18 6.27 22.33
C ASP A 73 1.71 5.69 21.01
N PHE A 74 2.97 5.25 20.99
CA PHE A 74 3.58 4.65 19.80
C PHE A 74 2.81 3.41 19.34
N TYR A 75 2.46 2.52 20.27
CA TYR A 75 1.69 1.32 19.97
C TYR A 75 0.26 1.64 19.55
N CYS A 76 -0.41 2.58 20.22
CA CYS A 76 -1.73 3.05 19.85
C CYS A 76 -1.76 3.58 18.42
N VAL A 77 -0.81 4.44 18.05
CA VAL A 77 -0.69 4.98 16.69
C VAL A 77 -0.43 3.86 15.69
N HIS A 78 0.49 2.94 15.99
CA HIS A 78 0.80 1.83 15.08
C HIS A 78 -0.40 0.92 14.86
N TRP A 79 -1.14 0.60 15.93
CA TRP A 79 -2.36 -0.17 15.87
C TRP A 79 -3.44 0.54 15.06
N LEU A 80 -3.65 1.85 15.28
CA LEU A 80 -4.60 2.66 14.50
C LEU A 80 -4.23 2.69 13.01
N CYS A 81 -2.95 2.83 12.67
CA CYS A 81 -2.47 2.77 11.30
C CYS A 81 -2.72 1.38 10.68
N ALA A 82 -2.39 0.30 11.40
CA ALA A 82 -2.63 -1.06 10.93
C ALA A 82 -4.14 -1.33 10.74
N GLN A 83 -4.98 -0.84 11.64
CA GLN A 83 -6.43 -0.93 11.53
C GLN A 83 -6.93 -0.15 10.31
N ALA A 84 -6.48 1.10 10.14
CA ALA A 84 -6.84 1.93 8.99
C ALA A 84 -6.42 1.27 7.66
N MET A 85 -5.19 0.71 7.60
CA MET A 85 -4.73 -0.05 6.43
C MET A 85 -5.64 -1.26 6.15
N ARG A 86 -6.02 -2.03 7.18
CA ARG A 86 -6.96 -3.15 7.01
C ARG A 86 -8.31 -2.68 6.47
N THR A 87 -8.85 -1.57 6.99
CA THR A 87 -10.10 -0.98 6.49
C THR A 87 -9.96 -0.55 5.03
N CYS A 88 -8.90 0.17 4.69
CA CYS A 88 -8.64 0.59 3.31
C CYS A 88 -8.50 -0.60 2.35
N TRP A 89 -7.82 -1.67 2.76
CA TRP A 89 -7.73 -2.88 1.92
C TRP A 89 -9.09 -3.54 1.72
N ALA A 90 -9.93 -3.59 2.75
CA ALA A 90 -11.30 -4.12 2.62
C ALA A 90 -12.16 -3.25 1.67
N GLU A 91 -12.03 -1.93 1.76
CA GLU A 91 -12.67 -0.99 0.84
C GLU A 91 -12.15 -1.15 -0.60
N GLU A 92 -10.83 -1.26 -0.78
CA GLU A 92 -10.19 -1.41 -2.09
C GLU A 92 -10.63 -2.70 -2.78
N VAL A 93 -10.72 -3.82 -2.06
CA VAL A 93 -11.29 -5.07 -2.59
C VAL A 93 -12.73 -4.84 -3.07
N THR A 94 -13.53 -4.14 -2.29
CA THR A 94 -14.92 -3.84 -2.66
C THR A 94 -14.97 -2.97 -3.92
N ILE A 95 -14.15 -1.93 -4.00
CA ILE A 95 -14.06 -1.04 -5.16
C ILE A 95 -13.62 -1.80 -6.41
N LEU A 96 -12.56 -2.62 -6.31
CA LEU A 96 -12.05 -3.42 -7.41
C LEU A 96 -13.11 -4.36 -7.99
N LEU A 97 -13.92 -5.00 -7.16
CA LEU A 97 -15.02 -5.86 -7.62
C LEU A 97 -16.07 -5.07 -8.43
N HIS A 98 -16.38 -3.84 -8.00
CA HIS A 98 -17.29 -2.96 -8.75
C HIS A 98 -16.64 -2.47 -10.06
N GLU A 99 -15.37 -2.09 -10.02
CA GLU A 99 -14.61 -1.65 -11.20
C GLU A 99 -14.52 -2.75 -12.27
N MET A 100 -14.28 -4.00 -11.87
CA MET A 100 -14.33 -5.16 -12.78
C MET A 100 -15.68 -5.24 -13.49
N GLY A 101 -16.78 -5.06 -12.76
CA GLY A 101 -18.13 -5.00 -13.32
C GLY A 101 -18.32 -3.82 -14.28
N TRP A 102 -17.84 -2.63 -13.91
CA TRP A 102 -17.92 -1.42 -14.73
C TRP A 102 -17.10 -1.51 -16.01
N VAL A 103 -15.92 -2.15 -15.99
CA VAL A 103 -15.09 -2.37 -17.18
C VAL A 103 -15.83 -3.23 -18.21
N VAL A 104 -16.46 -4.32 -17.77
CA VAL A 104 -17.26 -5.17 -18.66
C VAL A 104 -18.47 -4.40 -19.20
N ALA A 105 -19.16 -3.65 -18.35
CA ALA A 105 -20.30 -2.82 -18.75
C ALA A 105 -19.89 -1.74 -19.78
N PHE A 106 -18.72 -1.13 -19.60
CA PHE A 106 -18.16 -0.14 -20.50
C PHE A 106 -17.87 -0.74 -21.89
N PHE A 107 -17.24 -1.91 -21.97
CA PHE A 107 -16.99 -2.58 -23.25
C PHE A 107 -18.29 -2.99 -23.95
N ARG A 108 -19.28 -3.46 -23.21
CA ARG A 108 -20.62 -3.74 -23.76
C ARG A 108 -21.29 -2.48 -24.30
N LYS A 109 -21.20 -1.38 -23.57
CA LYS A 109 -21.73 -0.10 -24.04
C LYS A 109 -21.06 0.35 -25.33
N ARG A 110 -19.74 0.24 -25.43
CA ARG A 110 -18.98 0.53 -26.66
C ARG A 110 -19.40 -0.34 -27.83
N THR A 111 -19.63 -1.63 -27.58
CA THR A 111 -20.15 -2.56 -28.59
C THR A 111 -21.46 -2.05 -29.18
N GLN A 112 -22.43 -1.72 -28.30
CA GLN A 112 -23.73 -1.20 -28.71
C GLN A 112 -23.65 0.13 -29.47
N ASP A 113 -22.77 1.04 -29.03
CA ASP A 113 -22.57 2.32 -29.71
C ASP A 113 -22.08 2.12 -31.15
N TRP A 114 -21.12 1.21 -31.37
CA TRP A 114 -20.62 0.88 -32.70
C TRP A 114 -21.63 0.10 -33.56
N GLU A 115 -22.43 -0.78 -32.96
CA GLU A 115 -23.53 -1.46 -33.65
C GLU A 115 -24.62 -0.48 -34.13
N SER A 116 -24.96 0.49 -33.29
CA SER A 116 -25.88 1.57 -33.62
C SER A 116 -25.35 2.39 -34.81
N LEU A 117 -24.07 2.77 -34.78
CA LEU A 117 -23.42 3.47 -35.90
C LEU A 117 -23.41 2.62 -37.19
N ALA A 118 -23.11 1.32 -37.08
CA ALA A 118 -23.13 0.40 -38.23
C ALA A 118 -24.54 0.20 -38.82
N SER A 119 -25.59 0.39 -38.01
CA SER A 119 -26.98 0.27 -38.42
C SER A 119 -27.54 1.58 -38.99
N ALA A 120 -27.02 2.73 -38.54
CA ALA A 120 -27.39 4.05 -39.03
C ALA A 120 -26.80 4.39 -40.40
N VAL A 121 -25.66 3.78 -40.75
CA VAL A 121 -25.02 3.98 -42.07
C VAL A 121 -25.68 3.09 -43.12
N ASP A 122 -26.25 3.71 -44.15
CA ASP A 122 -26.76 2.98 -45.31
C ASP A 122 -25.62 2.25 -46.05
N ILE A 123 -25.86 0.97 -46.34
CA ILE A 123 -24.93 0.05 -47.00
C ILE A 123 -24.56 0.58 -48.39
N SER A 124 -25.52 1.18 -49.08
CA SER A 124 -25.33 1.70 -50.44
C SER A 124 -24.46 2.96 -50.48
N ALA A 125 -24.55 3.80 -49.44
CA ALA A 125 -23.87 5.08 -49.39
C ALA A 125 -22.40 4.97 -48.97
N ARG A 126 -22.09 4.16 -47.95
CA ARG A 126 -20.74 4.07 -47.35
C ARG A 126 -20.41 2.66 -46.82
N PRO A 127 -20.21 1.66 -47.69
CA PRO A 127 -20.01 0.27 -47.27
C PRO A 127 -18.77 0.06 -46.39
N GLY A 128 -17.67 0.77 -46.66
CA GLY A 128 -16.44 0.67 -45.87
C GLY A 128 -16.58 1.18 -44.43
N HIS A 129 -17.34 2.26 -44.23
CA HIS A 129 -17.58 2.82 -42.89
C HIS A 129 -18.39 1.85 -42.04
N ARG A 130 -19.41 1.23 -42.64
CA ARG A 130 -20.21 0.19 -41.99
C ARG A 130 -19.37 -1.04 -41.64
N ALA A 131 -18.53 -1.50 -42.57
CA ALA A 131 -17.64 -2.64 -42.33
C ALA A 131 -16.69 -2.35 -41.15
N TYR A 132 -16.09 -1.16 -41.11
CA TYR A 132 -15.23 -0.74 -40.00
C TYR A 132 -15.98 -0.65 -38.67
N ALA A 133 -17.18 -0.05 -38.65
CA ALA A 133 -18.00 0.05 -37.44
C ALA A 133 -18.39 -1.34 -36.90
N LYS A 134 -18.74 -2.29 -37.78
CA LYS A 134 -18.98 -3.69 -37.38
C LYS A 134 -17.75 -4.36 -36.81
N TRP A 135 -16.58 -4.14 -37.41
CA TRP A 135 -15.33 -4.69 -36.88
C TRP A 135 -15.01 -4.13 -35.49
N GLN A 136 -15.22 -2.82 -35.29
CA GLN A 136 -15.08 -2.20 -33.97
C GLN A 136 -16.04 -2.80 -32.95
N ALA A 137 -17.32 -2.95 -33.28
CA ALA A 137 -18.29 -3.59 -32.40
C ALA A 137 -17.84 -5.00 -31.99
N GLN A 138 -17.40 -5.82 -32.94
CA GLN A 138 -16.91 -7.18 -32.68
C GLN A 138 -15.68 -7.16 -31.74
N MET A 139 -14.72 -6.28 -31.98
CA MET A 139 -13.53 -6.14 -31.13
C MET A 139 -13.91 -5.80 -29.68
N TRP A 140 -14.80 -4.82 -29.48
CA TRP A 140 -15.27 -4.44 -28.14
C TRP A 140 -16.05 -5.56 -27.45
N SER A 141 -16.83 -6.35 -28.20
CA SER A 141 -17.51 -7.55 -27.66
C SER A 141 -16.49 -8.56 -27.16
N MET A 142 -15.44 -8.85 -27.94
CA MET A 142 -14.38 -9.78 -27.53
C MET A 142 -13.66 -9.32 -26.26
N PHE A 143 -13.45 -8.01 -26.08
CA PHE A 143 -12.90 -7.47 -24.83
C PHE A 143 -13.87 -7.65 -23.65
N ALA A 144 -15.16 -7.43 -23.85
CA ALA A 144 -16.17 -7.68 -22.81
C ALA A 144 -16.22 -9.14 -22.37
N ASP A 145 -16.19 -10.07 -23.33
CA ASP A 145 -16.25 -11.52 -23.07
C ASP A 145 -14.98 -12.02 -22.39
N ARG A 146 -13.81 -11.54 -22.84
CA ARG A 146 -12.52 -11.87 -22.22
C ARG A 146 -12.41 -11.31 -20.80
N ALA A 147 -12.75 -10.05 -20.59
CA ALA A 147 -12.73 -9.45 -19.26
C ALA A 147 -13.70 -10.17 -18.32
N GLY A 148 -14.92 -10.44 -18.79
CA GLY A 148 -15.95 -11.13 -18.01
C GLY A 148 -15.64 -12.60 -17.70
N SER A 149 -14.79 -13.27 -18.48
CA SER A 149 -14.29 -14.61 -18.14
C SER A 149 -13.15 -14.53 -17.14
N GLN A 150 -12.14 -13.70 -17.40
CA GLN A 150 -10.98 -13.53 -16.51
C GLN A 150 -11.38 -13.07 -15.10
N PHE A 151 -12.35 -12.18 -14.96
CA PHE A 151 -12.80 -11.68 -13.65
C PHE A 151 -13.64 -12.68 -12.86
N LYS A 152 -14.17 -13.73 -13.49
CA LYS A 152 -14.90 -14.80 -12.78
C LYS A 152 -13.98 -15.89 -12.22
N ASP A 153 -12.76 -15.98 -12.75
CA ASP A 153 -11.77 -16.97 -12.35
C ASP A 153 -10.90 -16.47 -11.17
N THR A 154 -11.08 -15.21 -10.75
CA THR A 154 -10.49 -14.57 -9.56
C THR A 154 -11.40 -14.64 -8.35
#